data_AF-A0A316LBT4-F1
#
_entry.id   AF-A0A316LBT4-F1
#
_cell.length_a   1.000
_cell.length_b   1.000
_cell.length_c   1.000
_cell.angle_alpha   90.00
_cell.angle_beta   90.00
_cell.angle_gamma   90.00
#
_symmetry.space_group_name_H-M   'P 1'
#
loop_
_entity.id
_entity.type
_entity.pdbx_description
1 polymer ?
#
loop_
_entity_poly.entity_id
_entity_poly.type
_entity_poly.pdbx_seq_one_letter_code
_entity_poly.pdbx_strand_id
1 'polypeptide(L)'
;MTIIVIAIIIFLLMLLFPLVMSMGSVKRKQSKALDINESRYRDPRYFALSFKELMEKSLQSYDGSGTILMSKRERLLEADTQEDYPSVCQSVVYAREKEFHPPAGITFEKEIYACQDAYLDGCFTLRAIYGEKDVVLGEGTQVLRWADAEGTLSVYDHSTLGISASSANMLVIGRDCVFRRLYAPVINLGWSMEDREGRQESAAAMTALAISSEVLRNIRYVDEDNTDDDGVLSATVVSKHDVSVLEGFTVKGHIRSHKAIMIYDNAVVYGNLFAEGDIYLGENVRVYGNIFTQQKIVTQRGVRIGQYGEIKSVIARDEIVFGADCKVFGYVSSEARGICCPDADWAYLDPEEEAALYQQRQGSLRKTSVLPVTERAVFASAAEFDEMSAEVFRKNRYLREAVIPEGVRVIRRSFFYQCENLTKVSLPSTLETIEAYAFCGCGRLSELSFSRCSRFKEIQDAAFEGCVSLTHVSLPDSLVVLGSAAFSGCRSLERVENLDGCHLTELAGHVFLNCVSLKELQLPQGLTRIGLSAFRGCSSLLRMTIPQRVAQLGGYAFYGCRSLQELQFLCRDLELDPWALRGIPQSTRLLAEHAQARQRLLGLREGRS
;
A
#
# COMPACT_ATOMS: atom_id res chain seq x y z
N MET A 1 66.77 -15.57 5.65
CA MET A 1 65.75 -16.19 4.76
C MET A 1 64.70 -16.94 5.57
N THR A 2 65.08 -17.97 6.34
CA THR A 2 64.17 -18.76 7.19
C THR A 2 63.35 -17.94 8.19
N ILE A 3 63.96 -16.97 8.89
CA ILE A 3 63.25 -16.12 9.87
C ILE A 3 62.19 -15.22 9.20
N ILE A 4 62.49 -14.71 8.01
CA ILE A 4 61.58 -13.85 7.24
C ILE A 4 60.38 -14.68 6.74
N VAL A 5 60.63 -15.90 6.27
CA VAL A 5 59.56 -16.81 5.84
C VAL A 5 58.65 -17.18 7.02
N ILE A 6 59.22 -17.45 8.20
CA ILE A 6 58.43 -17.73 9.43
C ILE A 6 57.58 -16.51 9.81
N ALA A 7 58.15 -15.31 9.76
CA ALA A 7 57.41 -14.07 10.08
C ALA A 7 56.24 -13.82 9.09
N ILE A 8 56.44 -14.08 7.80
CA ILE A 8 55.40 -13.95 6.77
C ILE A 8 54.28 -14.97 6.99
N ILE A 9 54.61 -16.21 7.35
CA ILE A 9 53.61 -17.26 7.65
C ILE A 9 52.79 -16.88 8.89
N ILE A 10 53.44 -16.40 9.96
CA ILE A 10 52.75 -15.93 11.16
C ILE A 10 51.82 -14.75 10.84
N PHE A 11 52.29 -13.79 10.03
CA PHE A 11 51.47 -12.64 9.62
C PHE A 11 50.25 -13.05 8.78
N LEU A 12 50.41 -13.99 7.85
CA LEU A 12 49.29 -14.56 7.07
C LEU A 12 48.29 -15.31 7.95
N LEU A 13 48.77 -16.09 8.93
CA LEU A 13 47.91 -16.78 9.89
C LEU A 13 47.14 -15.79 10.78
N MET A 14 47.77 -14.68 11.19
CA MET A 14 47.12 -13.62 11.95
C MET A 14 46.05 -12.86 11.14
N LEU A 15 46.19 -12.75 9.81
CA LEU A 15 45.16 -12.19 8.93
C LEU A 15 43.98 -13.15 8.70
N LEU A 16 44.25 -14.45 8.63
CA LEU A 16 43.22 -15.49 8.42
C LEU A 16 42.44 -15.82 9.69
N PHE A 17 43.05 -15.68 10.88
CA PHE A 17 42.41 -16.05 12.16
C PHE A 17 41.09 -15.30 12.47
N PRO A 18 40.98 -13.97 12.29
CA PRO A 18 39.71 -13.25 12.45
C PRO A 18 38.66 -13.66 11.42
N LEU A 19 39.09 -14.04 10.20
CA LEU A 19 38.21 -14.46 9.12
C LEU A 19 37.63 -15.85 9.40
N VAL A 20 38.44 -16.78 9.91
CA VAL A 20 38.02 -18.12 10.33
C VAL A 20 37.11 -18.05 11.57
N MET A 21 37.43 -17.20 12.55
CA MET A 21 36.56 -16.95 13.72
C MET A 21 35.23 -16.28 13.32
N SER A 22 35.26 -15.35 12.35
CA SER A 22 34.06 -14.76 11.74
C SER A 22 33.20 -15.83 11.06
N MET A 23 33.80 -16.69 10.22
CA MET A 23 33.10 -17.81 9.57
C MET A 23 32.55 -18.85 10.57
N GLY A 24 33.22 -19.06 11.71
CA GLY A 24 32.73 -19.90 12.81
C GLY A 24 31.59 -19.28 13.61
N SER A 25 31.57 -17.94 13.75
CA SER A 25 30.53 -17.19 14.46
C SER A 25 29.27 -16.92 13.62
N VAL A 26 29.36 -17.00 12.29
CA VAL A 26 28.21 -16.88 11.37
C VAL A 26 27.69 -18.27 10.98
N LYS A 27 27.31 -19.06 11.98
CA LYS A 27 26.11 -19.89 11.84
C LYS A 27 24.95 -19.12 12.45
N ARG A 28 24.50 -18.08 11.74
CA ARG A 28 23.07 -17.74 11.80
C ARG A 28 22.37 -19.07 11.51
N LYS A 29 21.65 -19.61 12.50
CA LYS A 29 20.59 -20.57 12.22
C LYS A 29 19.84 -19.92 11.06
N GLN A 30 19.92 -20.52 9.86
CA GLN A 30 18.87 -20.30 8.88
C GLN A 30 17.61 -20.50 9.72
N SER A 31 16.77 -19.48 9.85
CA SER A 31 15.40 -19.68 10.25
C SER A 31 14.93 -20.77 9.30
N LYS A 32 14.89 -22.02 9.77
CA LYS A 32 14.23 -23.07 9.01
C LYS A 32 12.89 -22.42 8.72
N ALA A 33 12.55 -22.28 7.45
CA ALA A 33 11.19 -21.90 7.09
C ALA A 33 10.31 -22.74 8.00
N LEU A 34 9.42 -22.08 8.73
CA LEU A 34 8.44 -22.79 9.53
C LEU A 34 7.73 -23.66 8.51
N ASP A 35 8.06 -24.95 8.53
CA ASP A 35 7.53 -25.92 7.60
C ASP A 35 6.12 -26.17 8.15
N ILE A 36 5.23 -25.22 7.85
CA ILE A 36 3.82 -25.35 8.14
C ILE A 36 3.41 -26.48 7.21
N ASN A 37 3.29 -27.67 7.79
CA ASN A 37 2.78 -28.82 7.07
C ASN A 37 1.31 -28.52 6.77
N GLU A 38 1.05 -27.89 5.62
CA GLU A 38 -0.27 -27.49 5.14
C GLU A 38 -1.24 -28.70 5.05
N SER A 39 -0.69 -29.92 5.06
CA SER A 39 -1.46 -31.17 4.98
C SER A 39 -1.78 -31.84 6.33
N ARG A 40 -1.23 -31.36 7.45
CA ARG A 40 -1.46 -31.96 8.79
C ARG A 40 -2.29 -31.04 9.67
N TYR A 41 -3.61 -31.06 9.51
CA TYR A 41 -4.55 -30.41 10.43
C TYR A 41 -5.21 -31.45 11.35
N ARG A 42 -5.47 -31.07 12.59
CA ARG A 42 -6.36 -31.82 13.48
C ARG A 42 -7.75 -31.24 13.26
N ASP A 43 -8.75 -32.10 13.00
CA ASP A 43 -10.12 -31.65 12.82
C ASP A 43 -10.54 -30.77 14.02
N PRO A 44 -10.88 -29.48 13.80
CA PRO A 44 -11.31 -28.59 14.88
C PRO A 44 -12.52 -29.11 15.65
N ARG A 45 -13.37 -29.94 15.01
CA ARG A 45 -14.56 -30.56 15.59
C ARG A 45 -14.29 -31.92 16.24
N TYR A 46 -13.03 -32.38 16.29
CA TYR A 46 -12.65 -33.71 16.74
C TYR A 46 -13.27 -34.12 18.08
N PHE A 47 -13.22 -33.24 19.10
CA PHE A 47 -13.73 -33.59 20.44
C PHE A 47 -15.24 -33.75 20.46
N ALA A 48 -15.96 -32.88 19.76
CA ALA A 48 -17.41 -32.91 19.65
C ALA A 48 -17.88 -34.14 18.87
N LEU A 49 -17.28 -34.42 17.71
CA LEU A 49 -17.60 -35.60 16.91
C LEU A 49 -17.29 -36.91 17.65
N SER A 50 -16.16 -36.98 18.36
CA SER A 50 -15.82 -38.15 19.18
C SER A 50 -16.83 -38.35 20.32
N PHE A 51 -17.30 -37.26 20.94
CA PHE A 51 -18.33 -37.32 21.97
C PHE A 51 -19.68 -37.75 21.38
N LYS A 52 -20.06 -37.21 20.22
CA LYS A 52 -21.27 -37.58 19.48
C LYS A 52 -21.31 -39.07 19.21
N GLU A 53 -20.28 -39.60 18.56
CA GLU A 53 -20.18 -41.03 18.25
C GLU A 53 -20.27 -41.92 19.50
N LEU A 54 -19.63 -41.49 20.59
CA LEU A 54 -19.67 -42.21 21.86
C LEU A 54 -21.07 -42.18 22.48
N MET A 55 -21.74 -41.02 22.46
CA MET A 55 -23.11 -40.87 22.96
C MET A 55 -24.11 -41.69 22.15
N GLU A 56 -24.10 -41.58 20.82
CA GLU A 56 -24.99 -42.33 19.94
C GLU A 56 -24.84 -43.84 20.15
N LYS A 57 -23.61 -44.33 20.26
CA LYS A 57 -23.33 -45.74 20.54
C LYS A 57 -23.85 -46.18 21.90
N SER A 58 -23.62 -45.37 22.94
CA SER A 58 -24.07 -45.69 24.29
C SER A 58 -25.60 -45.66 24.41
N LEU A 59 -26.27 -44.74 23.72
CA LEU A 59 -27.73 -44.59 23.70
C LEU A 59 -28.45 -45.78 23.05
N GLN A 60 -27.83 -46.49 22.10
CA GLN A 60 -28.40 -47.72 21.52
C GLN A 60 -28.65 -48.82 22.55
N SER A 61 -27.87 -48.82 23.64
CA SER A 61 -27.98 -49.78 24.74
C SER A 61 -28.61 -49.21 26.00
N TYR A 62 -29.10 -47.96 25.94
CA TYR A 62 -29.68 -47.29 27.09
C TYR A 62 -31.10 -47.80 27.35
N ASP A 63 -31.37 -48.17 28.60
CA ASP A 63 -32.59 -48.83 29.06
C ASP A 63 -33.51 -47.91 29.88
N GLY A 64 -33.20 -46.61 29.96
CA GLY A 64 -33.94 -45.66 30.82
C GLY A 64 -33.53 -45.70 32.29
N SER A 65 -32.44 -46.39 32.65
CA SER A 65 -32.00 -46.53 34.05
C SER A 65 -31.45 -45.24 34.70
N GLY A 66 -31.35 -44.12 33.98
CA GLY A 66 -30.70 -42.89 34.45
C GLY A 66 -29.18 -43.00 34.56
N THR A 67 -28.60 -44.09 34.06
CA THR A 67 -27.15 -44.29 33.97
C THR A 67 -26.76 -44.78 32.59
N ILE A 68 -25.64 -44.27 32.08
CA ILE A 68 -25.14 -44.60 30.75
C ILE A 68 -23.69 -45.10 30.83
N LEU A 69 -23.35 -46.11 30.03
CA LEU A 69 -21.99 -46.61 29.93
C LEU A 69 -21.29 -45.94 28.75
N MET A 70 -20.35 -45.04 29.05
CA MET A 70 -19.45 -44.44 28.06
C MET A 70 -18.06 -45.08 28.21
N SER A 71 -17.00 -44.27 28.43
CA SER A 71 -15.70 -44.79 28.88
C SER A 71 -15.73 -45.34 30.31
N LYS A 72 -16.72 -44.90 31.10
CA LYS A 72 -17.07 -45.39 32.43
C LYS A 72 -18.58 -45.22 32.63
N ARG A 73 -19.12 -45.77 33.72
CA ARG A 73 -20.51 -45.50 34.11
C ARG A 73 -20.66 -44.04 34.54
N GLU A 74 -21.60 -43.35 33.91
CA GLU A 74 -21.94 -41.96 34.17
C GLU A 74 -23.44 -41.86 34.48
N ARG A 75 -23.83 -40.85 35.25
CA ARG A 75 -25.25 -40.51 35.45
C ARG A 75 -25.75 -39.75 34.22
N LEU A 76 -26.95 -40.09 33.76
CA LEU A 76 -27.62 -39.44 32.64
C LEU A 76 -28.85 -38.68 33.17
N LEU A 77 -28.99 -37.42 32.78
CA LEU A 77 -30.17 -36.59 33.02
C LEU A 77 -30.89 -36.40 31.70
N GLU A 78 -32.13 -36.89 31.63
CA GLU A 78 -33.02 -36.72 30.47
C GLU A 78 -33.75 -35.38 30.58
N ALA A 79 -33.29 -34.39 29.82
CA ALA A 79 -33.77 -33.01 29.93
C ALA A 79 -35.25 -32.85 29.57
N ASP A 80 -35.77 -33.68 28.66
CA ASP A 80 -37.15 -33.59 28.15
C ASP A 80 -38.23 -33.85 29.22
N THR A 81 -37.84 -34.56 30.28
CA THR A 81 -38.70 -34.97 31.41
C THR A 81 -38.34 -34.27 32.71
N GLN A 82 -37.28 -33.46 32.72
CA GLN A 82 -36.80 -32.79 33.91
C GLN A 82 -37.57 -31.48 34.15
N GLU A 83 -38.25 -31.38 35.30
CA GLU A 83 -38.98 -30.17 35.71
C GLU A 83 -38.14 -29.22 36.59
N ASP A 84 -37.16 -29.75 37.33
CA ASP A 84 -36.33 -28.96 38.26
C ASP A 84 -34.84 -29.32 38.09
N TYR A 85 -33.96 -28.34 37.95
CA TYR A 85 -32.54 -28.56 37.74
C TYR A 85 -31.75 -28.25 39.02
N PRO A 86 -30.79 -29.10 39.41
CA PRO A 86 -29.88 -28.74 40.47
C PRO A 86 -29.03 -27.55 40.05
N SER A 87 -28.69 -26.66 41.00
CA SER A 87 -27.78 -25.54 40.76
C SER A 87 -26.41 -25.99 40.22
N VAL A 88 -25.98 -27.21 40.56
CA VAL A 88 -24.82 -27.90 39.98
C VAL A 88 -25.26 -29.26 39.43
N CYS A 89 -25.25 -29.41 38.11
CA CYS A 89 -25.55 -30.65 37.41
C CYS A 89 -24.27 -31.46 37.16
N GLN A 90 -24.16 -32.60 37.84
CA GLN A 90 -23.02 -33.53 37.74
C GLN A 90 -23.29 -34.73 36.81
N SER A 91 -24.40 -34.70 36.08
CA SER A 91 -24.85 -35.74 35.15
C SER A 91 -24.64 -35.30 33.71
N VAL A 92 -24.34 -36.26 32.82
CA VAL A 92 -24.41 -36.02 31.37
C VAL A 92 -25.85 -35.67 31.02
N VAL A 93 -26.06 -34.61 30.26
CA VAL A 93 -27.41 -34.13 29.90
C VAL A 93 -27.75 -34.61 28.49
N TYR A 94 -28.94 -35.17 28.34
CA TYR A 94 -29.48 -35.61 27.05
C TYR A 94 -30.86 -34.99 26.81
N ALA A 95 -30.95 -34.12 25.80
CA ALA A 95 -32.19 -33.49 25.34
C ALA A 95 -32.53 -34.02 23.94
N ARG A 96 -33.60 -34.79 23.81
CA ARG A 96 -33.90 -35.59 22.61
C ARG A 96 -35.01 -34.97 21.76
N GLU A 97 -36.16 -34.71 22.37
CA GLU A 97 -37.38 -34.41 21.62
C GLU A 97 -37.76 -32.94 21.65
N LYS A 98 -37.49 -32.24 22.76
CA LYS A 98 -37.82 -30.82 22.92
C LYS A 98 -36.59 -29.95 22.72
N GLU A 99 -36.85 -28.69 22.39
CA GLU A 99 -35.82 -27.66 22.50
C GLU A 99 -35.29 -27.61 23.94
N PHE A 100 -33.98 -27.48 24.08
CA PHE A 100 -33.32 -27.49 25.38
C PHE A 100 -33.25 -26.08 25.94
N HIS A 101 -34.08 -25.81 26.96
CA HIS A 101 -34.19 -24.52 27.65
C HIS A 101 -33.97 -24.71 29.17
N PRO A 102 -32.72 -24.84 29.66
CA PRO A 102 -32.46 -24.97 31.08
C PRO A 102 -32.69 -23.63 31.82
N PRO A 103 -33.12 -23.64 33.10
CA PRO A 103 -33.27 -22.42 33.88
C PRO A 103 -31.90 -21.76 34.15
N ALA A 104 -31.84 -20.42 34.21
CA ALA A 104 -30.60 -19.67 34.32
C ALA A 104 -29.78 -20.00 35.60
N GLY A 105 -28.44 -19.82 35.52
CA GLY A 105 -27.54 -19.90 36.67
C GLY A 105 -27.08 -21.32 37.05
N ILE A 106 -27.33 -22.32 36.19
CA ILE A 106 -26.88 -23.69 36.43
C ILE A 106 -25.40 -23.85 36.04
N THR A 107 -24.69 -24.67 36.81
CA THR A 107 -23.36 -25.18 36.44
C THR A 107 -23.45 -26.62 35.96
N PHE A 108 -23.10 -26.89 34.70
CA PHE A 108 -23.01 -28.23 34.12
C PHE A 108 -21.56 -28.73 34.16
N GLU A 109 -21.25 -29.64 35.09
CA GLU A 109 -19.91 -30.22 35.24
C GLU A 109 -19.62 -31.37 34.26
N LYS A 110 -20.61 -31.70 33.42
CA LYS A 110 -20.61 -32.78 32.42
C LYS A 110 -21.10 -32.27 31.07
N GLU A 111 -20.89 -33.10 30.06
CA GLU A 111 -21.21 -32.82 28.67
C GLU A 111 -22.74 -32.81 28.42
N ILE A 112 -23.19 -31.89 27.58
CA ILE A 112 -24.58 -31.76 27.13
C ILE A 112 -24.69 -32.28 25.69
N TYR A 113 -25.70 -33.11 25.42
CA TYR A 113 -26.07 -33.57 24.09
C TYR A 113 -27.50 -33.15 23.79
N ALA A 114 -27.69 -32.28 22.80
CA ALA A 114 -29.01 -31.78 22.37
C ALA A 114 -29.32 -32.17 20.92
N CYS A 115 -30.41 -32.89 20.70
CA CYS A 115 -30.89 -33.29 19.37
C CYS A 115 -31.74 -32.20 18.69
N GLN A 116 -32.35 -31.30 19.47
CA GLN A 116 -33.08 -30.12 18.98
C GLN A 116 -32.27 -28.85 19.27
N ASP A 117 -32.84 -27.69 18.92
CA ASP A 117 -32.23 -26.39 19.21
C ASP A 117 -32.02 -26.23 20.72
N ALA A 118 -30.86 -25.70 21.10
CA ALA A 118 -30.47 -25.53 22.49
C ALA A 118 -30.29 -24.04 22.80
N TYR A 119 -31.10 -23.52 23.71
CA TYR A 119 -31.09 -22.12 24.12
C TYR A 119 -30.65 -22.02 25.56
N LEU A 120 -29.39 -21.65 25.77
CA LEU A 120 -28.81 -21.44 27.07
C LEU A 120 -28.84 -19.94 27.39
N ASP A 121 -30.05 -19.39 27.48
CA ASP A 121 -30.33 -17.98 27.74
C ASP A 121 -30.17 -17.67 29.25
N GLY A 122 -28.94 -17.44 29.68
CA GLY A 122 -28.57 -17.12 31.06
C GLY A 122 -27.07 -17.29 31.30
N CYS A 123 -26.54 -16.75 32.41
CA CYS A 123 -25.14 -16.96 32.76
C CYS A 123 -24.91 -18.41 33.23
N PHE A 124 -24.46 -19.28 32.32
CA PHE A 124 -24.16 -20.68 32.62
C PHE A 124 -22.66 -20.93 32.71
N THR A 125 -22.26 -21.88 33.55
CA THR A 125 -20.95 -22.53 33.42
C THR A 125 -21.18 -23.93 32.87
N LEU A 126 -20.68 -24.21 31.66
CA LEU A 126 -20.85 -25.51 31.02
C LEU A 126 -19.51 -26.14 30.67
N ARG A 127 -19.38 -27.44 30.95
CA ARG A 127 -18.17 -28.18 30.60
C ARG A 127 -18.00 -28.29 29.10
N ALA A 128 -19.01 -28.81 28.42
CA ALA A 128 -19.06 -28.87 26.96
C ALA A 128 -20.49 -29.13 26.48
N ILE A 129 -20.76 -28.75 25.23
CA ILE A 129 -22.06 -28.96 24.57
C ILE A 129 -21.88 -29.37 23.12
N TYR A 130 -22.68 -30.35 22.70
CA TYR A 130 -22.87 -30.75 21.32
C TYR A 130 -24.37 -30.62 20.96
N GLY A 131 -24.67 -29.87 19.90
CA GLY A 131 -26.02 -29.73 19.34
C GLY A 131 -26.12 -30.30 17.93
N GLU A 132 -27.13 -31.10 17.64
CA GLU A 132 -27.46 -31.55 16.28
C GLU A 132 -28.14 -30.46 15.43
N LYS A 133 -28.59 -29.37 16.06
CA LYS A 133 -29.16 -28.20 15.40
C LYS A 133 -28.48 -26.91 15.89
N ASP A 134 -29.21 -25.82 16.04
CA ASP A 134 -28.67 -24.54 16.48
C ASP A 134 -28.41 -24.56 18.00
N VAL A 135 -27.31 -23.93 18.40
CA VAL A 135 -26.94 -23.76 19.80
C VAL A 135 -26.76 -22.28 20.07
N VAL A 136 -27.44 -21.78 21.09
CA VAL A 136 -27.37 -20.40 21.53
C VAL A 136 -26.80 -20.36 22.95
N LEU A 137 -25.67 -19.69 23.12
CA LEU A 137 -25.03 -19.42 24.40
C LEU A 137 -25.32 -17.98 24.78
N GLY A 138 -26.12 -17.78 25.84
CA GLY A 138 -26.48 -16.46 26.34
C GLY A 138 -25.29 -15.69 26.95
N GLU A 139 -25.54 -14.43 27.28
CA GLU A 139 -24.53 -13.49 27.76
C GLU A 139 -23.80 -14.01 29.02
N GLY A 140 -22.48 -13.84 29.06
CA GLY A 140 -21.66 -14.24 30.20
C GLY A 140 -21.47 -15.75 30.35
N THR A 141 -21.80 -16.55 29.34
CA THR A 141 -21.66 -18.01 29.39
C THR A 141 -20.18 -18.43 29.44
N GLN A 142 -19.84 -19.31 30.38
CA GLN A 142 -18.49 -19.86 30.55
C GLN A 142 -18.44 -21.33 30.09
N VAL A 143 -17.88 -21.56 28.90
CA VAL A 143 -17.56 -22.87 28.37
C VAL A 143 -16.16 -23.29 28.83
N LEU A 144 -16.05 -24.40 29.56
CA LEU A 144 -14.77 -24.85 30.11
C LEU A 144 -13.91 -25.64 29.10
N ARG A 145 -14.54 -26.41 28.21
CA ARG A 145 -13.83 -27.26 27.24
C ARG A 145 -14.18 -26.93 25.80
N TRP A 146 -15.38 -27.24 25.33
CA TRP A 146 -15.71 -27.06 23.92
C TRP A 146 -17.22 -26.91 23.71
N ALA A 147 -17.59 -26.18 22.67
CA ALA A 147 -18.97 -26.04 22.21
C ALA A 147 -19.03 -26.32 20.72
N ASP A 148 -19.98 -27.14 20.29
CA ASP A 148 -20.14 -27.50 18.88
C ASP A 148 -21.61 -27.62 18.49
N ALA A 149 -21.92 -27.20 17.26
CA ALA A 149 -23.25 -27.31 16.66
C ALA A 149 -23.15 -27.82 15.21
N GLU A 150 -24.06 -28.70 14.79
CA GLU A 150 -24.24 -28.98 13.36
C GLU A 150 -24.96 -27.81 12.66
N GLY A 151 -25.83 -27.10 13.37
CA GLY A 151 -26.44 -25.85 12.94
C GLY A 151 -25.55 -24.63 13.18
N THR A 152 -26.18 -23.51 13.54
CA THR A 152 -25.50 -22.27 13.91
C THR A 152 -25.14 -22.29 15.38
N LEU A 153 -23.87 -22.04 15.72
CA LEU A 153 -23.45 -21.75 17.08
C LEU A 153 -23.45 -20.22 17.27
N SER A 154 -24.33 -19.73 18.13
CA SER A 154 -24.50 -18.32 18.44
C SER A 154 -24.03 -18.05 19.86
N VAL A 155 -23.10 -17.11 20.03
CA VAL A 155 -22.50 -16.79 21.33
C VAL A 155 -22.71 -15.31 21.61
N TYR A 156 -23.41 -15.00 22.69
CA TYR A 156 -23.65 -13.64 23.15
C TYR A 156 -22.46 -13.09 23.93
N ASP A 157 -22.52 -11.79 24.20
CA ASP A 157 -21.43 -10.98 24.75
C ASP A 157 -20.88 -11.52 26.08
N HIS A 158 -19.64 -11.13 26.40
CA HIS A 158 -18.94 -11.45 27.66
C HIS A 158 -18.75 -12.97 27.93
N SER A 159 -18.86 -13.81 26.90
CA SER A 159 -18.75 -15.27 27.04
C SER A 159 -17.31 -15.77 26.88
N THR A 160 -16.99 -16.91 27.51
CA THR A 160 -15.68 -17.59 27.36
C THR A 160 -15.87 -18.95 26.70
N LEU A 161 -15.15 -19.23 25.62
CA LEU A 161 -15.36 -20.38 24.72
C LEU A 161 -14.37 -21.55 24.91
N GLY A 162 -13.75 -21.66 26.08
CA GLY A 162 -12.90 -22.78 26.45
C GLY A 162 -11.75 -23.05 25.45
N ILE A 163 -11.57 -24.33 25.10
CA ILE A 163 -10.51 -24.82 24.20
C ILE A 163 -10.90 -24.64 22.72
N SER A 164 -12.17 -24.86 22.38
CA SER A 164 -12.66 -24.76 21.00
C SER A 164 -14.17 -24.51 20.92
N ALA A 165 -14.57 -23.58 20.07
CA ALA A 165 -15.95 -23.41 19.62
C ALA A 165 -16.04 -23.68 18.11
N SER A 166 -16.98 -24.52 17.70
CA SER A 166 -17.08 -24.92 16.30
C SER A 166 -18.52 -25.09 15.81
N SER A 167 -18.68 -25.02 14.50
CA SER A 167 -19.96 -25.20 13.83
C SER A 167 -19.78 -25.79 12.44
N ALA A 168 -20.72 -26.65 12.02
CA ALA A 168 -20.75 -27.16 10.64
C ALA A 168 -21.26 -26.13 9.63
N ASN A 169 -22.06 -25.16 10.08
CA ASN A 169 -22.73 -24.18 9.24
C ASN A 169 -22.16 -22.77 9.43
N MET A 170 -22.50 -22.13 10.55
CA MET A 170 -22.08 -20.77 10.88
C MET A 170 -21.78 -20.61 12.37
N LEU A 171 -20.80 -19.76 12.67
CA LEU A 171 -20.45 -19.35 14.04
C LEU A 171 -20.66 -17.83 14.15
N VAL A 172 -21.39 -17.39 15.16
CA VAL A 172 -21.62 -15.96 15.45
C VAL A 172 -21.15 -15.70 16.87
N ILE A 173 -20.25 -14.72 17.03
CA ILE A 173 -19.65 -14.39 18.31
C ILE A 173 -19.86 -12.91 18.60
N GLY A 174 -20.44 -12.63 19.76
CA GLY A 174 -20.66 -11.31 20.30
C GLY A 174 -19.38 -10.61 20.78
N ARG A 175 -19.57 -9.53 21.53
CA ARG A 175 -18.50 -8.67 22.06
C ARG A 175 -17.90 -9.23 23.33
N ASP A 176 -16.69 -8.79 23.65
CA ASP A 176 -15.93 -9.21 24.84
C ASP A 176 -15.84 -10.73 25.02
N CYS A 177 -15.95 -11.49 23.94
CA CYS A 177 -15.90 -12.94 23.98
C CYS A 177 -14.46 -13.42 23.92
N VAL A 178 -14.09 -14.33 24.83
CA VAL A 178 -12.74 -14.90 24.90
C VAL A 178 -12.74 -16.30 24.30
N PHE A 179 -11.81 -16.58 23.41
CA PHE A 179 -11.70 -17.87 22.73
C PHE A 179 -10.25 -18.37 22.63
N ARG A 180 -10.07 -19.61 22.20
CA ARG A 180 -8.76 -20.14 21.79
C ARG A 180 -8.76 -20.65 20.36
N ARG A 181 -9.77 -21.43 20.00
CA ARG A 181 -9.92 -21.99 18.65
C ARG A 181 -11.35 -21.83 18.19
N LEU A 182 -11.52 -21.36 16.96
CA LEU A 182 -12.81 -21.22 16.31
C LEU A 182 -12.78 -21.95 14.98
N TYR A 183 -13.91 -22.55 14.62
CA TYR A 183 -14.08 -23.15 13.31
C TYR A 183 -15.52 -23.06 12.82
N ALA A 184 -15.72 -22.51 11.63
CA ALA A 184 -16.93 -22.67 10.84
C ALA A 184 -16.64 -22.30 9.38
N PRO A 185 -17.47 -22.75 8.41
CA PRO A 185 -17.44 -22.20 7.05
C PRO A 185 -17.53 -20.68 7.03
N VAL A 186 -18.30 -20.09 7.95
CA VAL A 186 -18.41 -18.64 8.18
C VAL A 186 -18.40 -18.35 9.68
N ILE A 187 -17.46 -17.51 10.10
CA ILE A 187 -17.36 -16.98 11.48
C ILE A 187 -17.61 -15.47 11.41
N ASN A 188 -18.68 -15.01 12.06
CA ASN A 188 -18.97 -13.59 12.25
C ASN A 188 -18.55 -13.18 13.66
N LEU A 189 -17.77 -12.11 13.77
CA LEU A 189 -17.12 -11.65 15.00
C LEU A 189 -17.56 -10.21 15.29
N GLY A 190 -18.01 -9.96 16.51
CA GLY A 190 -18.42 -8.63 16.98
C GLY A 190 -19.72 -8.17 16.32
N TRP A 191 -20.67 -9.08 16.11
CA TRP A 191 -22.01 -8.81 15.58
C TRP A 191 -23.02 -8.64 16.71
N SER A 192 -23.91 -7.63 16.61
CA SER A 192 -25.14 -7.60 17.40
C SER A 192 -26.16 -8.54 16.75
N MET A 193 -26.90 -9.31 17.55
CA MET A 193 -27.95 -10.20 17.00
C MET A 193 -29.10 -9.44 16.31
N GLU A 194 -29.22 -8.13 16.55
CA GLU A 194 -30.15 -7.23 15.84
C GLU A 194 -29.77 -7.01 14.36
N ASP A 195 -28.49 -7.23 13.99
CA ASP A 195 -27.97 -7.02 12.63
C ASP A 195 -28.22 -8.22 11.68
N ARG A 196 -28.88 -9.30 12.17
CA ARG A 196 -29.09 -10.55 11.42
C ARG A 196 -29.92 -10.41 10.14
N GLU A 197 -30.78 -9.41 10.02
CA GLU A 197 -31.75 -9.32 8.90
C GLU A 197 -31.19 -8.75 7.58
N GLY A 198 -29.90 -8.39 7.51
CA GLY A 198 -29.45 -7.46 6.46
C GLY A 198 -28.70 -7.98 5.23
N ARG A 199 -27.89 -9.06 5.30
CA ARG A 199 -26.92 -9.33 4.21
C ARG A 199 -26.65 -10.81 3.96
N GLN A 200 -27.50 -11.45 3.15
CA GLN A 200 -27.04 -12.57 2.31
C GLN A 200 -26.08 -12.00 1.25
N GLU A 201 -24.78 -12.13 1.49
CA GLU A 201 -23.80 -11.81 0.44
C GLU A 201 -23.93 -12.83 -0.68
N SER A 202 -24.39 -12.35 -1.84
CA SER A 202 -24.32 -13.06 -3.11
C SER A 202 -22.89 -13.56 -3.30
N ALA A 203 -22.75 -14.89 -3.42
CA ALA A 203 -21.52 -15.57 -3.79
C ALA A 203 -21.15 -15.22 -5.24
N ALA A 204 -20.74 -13.98 -5.50
CA ALA A 204 -19.92 -13.68 -6.64
C ALA A 204 -18.57 -14.32 -6.34
N ALA A 205 -18.37 -15.54 -6.84
CA ALA A 205 -17.09 -16.21 -6.85
C ALA A 205 -16.07 -15.27 -7.52
N MET A 206 -15.27 -14.58 -6.71
CA MET A 206 -14.09 -13.89 -7.21
C MET A 206 -13.15 -15.00 -7.64
N THR A 207 -13.13 -15.24 -8.96
CA THR A 207 -12.22 -16.16 -9.63
C THR A 207 -10.84 -15.96 -9.04
N ALA A 208 -10.24 -17.02 -8.51
CA ALA A 208 -8.88 -17.02 -7.95
C ALA A 208 -7.93 -16.34 -8.95
N LEU A 209 -7.62 -15.07 -8.71
CA LEU A 209 -6.71 -14.31 -9.52
C LEU A 209 -5.35 -14.99 -9.40
N ALA A 210 -4.72 -15.28 -10.54
CA ALA A 210 -3.43 -15.95 -10.57
C ALA A 210 -2.42 -15.14 -9.75
N ILE A 211 -1.84 -15.77 -8.72
CA ILE A 211 -0.77 -15.19 -7.93
C ILE A 211 0.45 -15.02 -8.83
N SER A 212 1.04 -13.82 -8.82
CA SER A 212 2.24 -13.51 -9.61
C SER A 212 3.43 -14.36 -9.17
N SER A 213 4.25 -14.79 -10.14
CA SER A 213 5.51 -15.52 -9.89
C SER A 213 6.68 -14.61 -9.49
N GLU A 214 6.49 -13.29 -9.57
CA GLU A 214 7.50 -12.31 -9.21
C GLU A 214 7.71 -12.25 -7.69
N VAL A 215 8.97 -12.10 -7.27
CA VAL A 215 9.34 -12.02 -5.84
C VAL A 215 10.16 -10.76 -5.59
N LEU A 216 9.61 -9.85 -4.81
CA LEU A 216 10.28 -8.63 -4.36
C LEU A 216 10.90 -8.84 -2.98
N ARG A 217 12.16 -8.47 -2.83
CA ARG A 217 12.94 -8.72 -1.62
C ARG A 217 13.27 -7.45 -0.86
N ASN A 218 13.13 -7.49 0.46
CA ASN A 218 13.43 -6.42 1.41
C ASN A 218 12.63 -5.12 1.19
N ILE A 219 11.47 -5.21 0.55
CA ILE A 219 10.51 -4.11 0.52
C ILE A 219 9.96 -3.90 1.93
N ARG A 220 9.82 -2.63 2.32
CA ARG A 220 9.23 -2.22 3.61
C ARG A 220 7.83 -1.66 3.47
N TYR A 221 7.51 -1.10 2.32
CA TYR A 221 6.26 -0.42 2.05
C TYR A 221 5.71 -0.87 0.70
N VAL A 222 4.42 -1.16 0.64
CA VAL A 222 3.69 -1.26 -0.62
C VAL A 222 2.98 0.07 -0.82
N ASP A 223 3.39 0.79 -1.86
CA ASP A 223 3.04 2.18 -2.15
C ASP A 223 3.11 2.44 -3.66
N GLU A 224 2.84 3.68 -4.07
CA GLU A 224 2.81 4.09 -5.48
C GLU A 224 4.12 3.81 -6.23
N ASP A 225 5.26 3.72 -5.54
CA ASP A 225 6.56 3.51 -6.20
C ASP A 225 6.74 2.06 -6.69
N ASN A 226 5.99 1.13 -6.12
CA ASN A 226 6.10 -0.29 -6.44
C ASN A 226 4.81 -0.95 -6.93
N THR A 227 3.71 -0.20 -6.99
CA THR A 227 2.45 -0.66 -7.59
C THR A 227 2.25 -0.11 -9.01
N ASP A 228 1.35 -0.74 -9.76
CA ASP A 228 0.86 -0.16 -11.02
C ASP A 228 -0.04 1.08 -10.79
N ASP A 229 -0.50 1.68 -11.88
CA ASP A 229 -1.37 2.88 -11.86
C ASP A 229 -2.71 2.66 -11.13
N ASP A 230 -3.12 1.40 -10.94
CA ASP A 230 -4.33 1.00 -10.21
C ASP A 230 -4.05 0.71 -8.71
N GLY A 231 -2.81 0.93 -8.24
CA GLY A 231 -2.42 0.64 -6.86
C GLY A 231 -2.26 -0.85 -6.59
N VAL A 232 -2.01 -1.67 -7.63
CA VAL A 232 -1.83 -3.12 -7.50
C VAL A 232 -0.35 -3.50 -7.57
N LEU A 233 0.13 -4.13 -6.50
CA LEU A 233 1.40 -4.84 -6.47
C LEU A 233 1.21 -6.28 -6.93
N SER A 234 1.67 -6.61 -8.14
CA SER A 234 1.62 -7.98 -8.66
C SER A 234 2.90 -8.77 -8.38
N ALA A 235 3.23 -8.96 -7.10
CA ALA A 235 4.40 -9.74 -6.68
C ALA A 235 4.27 -10.30 -5.25
N THR A 236 4.99 -11.38 -4.97
CA THR A 236 5.21 -11.88 -3.61
C THR A 236 6.28 -11.04 -2.90
N VAL A 237 5.96 -10.50 -1.73
CA VAL A 237 6.85 -9.68 -0.91
C VAL A 237 7.56 -10.55 0.12
N VAL A 238 8.89 -10.51 0.15
CA VAL A 238 9.71 -11.20 1.16
C VAL A 238 10.68 -10.22 1.79
N SER A 239 10.49 -9.87 3.06
CA SER A 239 11.29 -8.85 3.76
C SER A 239 11.90 -9.34 5.06
N LYS A 240 13.11 -8.83 5.36
CA LYS A 240 13.77 -8.98 6.67
C LYS A 240 13.36 -7.90 7.67
N HIS A 241 12.52 -6.96 7.23
CA HIS A 241 12.06 -5.81 7.99
C HIS A 241 10.54 -5.87 8.10
N ASP A 242 9.98 -4.95 8.88
CA ASP A 242 8.55 -4.72 8.92
C ASP A 242 8.04 -4.40 7.51
N VAL A 243 6.89 -4.96 7.14
CA VAL A 243 6.23 -4.72 5.86
C VAL A 243 4.93 -3.99 6.12
N SER A 244 4.73 -2.87 5.46
CA SER A 244 3.52 -2.06 5.55
C SER A 244 2.84 -2.01 4.18
N VAL A 245 1.57 -2.36 4.09
CA VAL A 245 0.75 -2.16 2.89
C VAL A 245 -0.13 -0.94 3.13
N LEU A 246 0.14 0.17 2.44
CA LEU A 246 -0.54 1.44 2.66
C LEU A 246 -2.03 1.36 2.28
N GLU A 247 -2.77 2.39 2.72
CA GLU A 247 -4.23 2.46 2.56
C GLU A 247 -4.66 2.30 1.09
N GLY A 248 -5.66 1.45 0.85
CA GLY A 248 -6.26 1.24 -0.47
C GLY A 248 -5.41 0.49 -1.49
N PHE A 249 -4.17 0.12 -1.18
CA PHE A 249 -3.33 -0.67 -2.11
C PHE A 249 -3.71 -2.14 -2.12
N THR A 250 -3.50 -2.77 -3.27
CA THR A 250 -3.79 -4.20 -3.48
C THR A 250 -2.50 -4.98 -3.68
N VAL A 251 -2.31 -6.09 -2.98
CA VAL A 251 -1.19 -7.03 -3.19
C VAL A 251 -1.70 -8.32 -3.80
N LYS A 252 -1.26 -8.65 -5.00
CA LYS A 252 -1.48 -9.94 -5.68
C LYS A 252 -0.26 -10.84 -5.49
N GLY A 253 -0.06 -11.29 -4.26
CA GLY A 253 1.09 -12.10 -3.86
C GLY A 253 1.10 -12.40 -2.38
N HIS A 254 1.97 -13.34 -1.98
CA HIS A 254 2.19 -13.61 -0.56
C HIS A 254 2.99 -12.47 0.07
N ILE A 255 2.76 -12.20 1.36
CA ILE A 255 3.58 -11.27 2.13
C ILE A 255 4.26 -12.04 3.24
N ARG A 256 5.59 -12.05 3.21
CA ARG A 256 6.44 -12.70 4.21
C ARG A 256 7.37 -11.68 4.85
N SER A 257 7.29 -11.53 6.16
CA SER A 257 8.12 -10.64 6.97
C SER A 257 8.84 -11.42 8.07
N HIS A 258 10.12 -11.14 8.29
CA HIS A 258 10.87 -11.58 9.48
C HIS A 258 10.60 -10.68 10.71
N LYS A 259 9.72 -9.69 10.56
CA LYS A 259 9.24 -8.86 11.66
C LYS A 259 7.72 -8.70 11.53
N ALA A 260 7.18 -7.52 11.78
CA ALA A 260 5.74 -7.26 11.71
C ALA A 260 5.23 -7.11 10.27
N ILE A 261 3.93 -7.30 10.09
CA ILE A 261 3.18 -6.90 8.90
C ILE A 261 2.06 -5.95 9.34
N MET A 262 2.01 -4.77 8.74
CA MET A 262 0.95 -3.78 8.97
C MET A 262 0.18 -3.59 7.66
N ILE A 263 -1.11 -3.89 7.63
CA ILE A 263 -1.96 -3.64 6.47
C ILE A 263 -2.93 -2.53 6.88
N TYR A 264 -2.86 -1.38 6.22
CA TYR A 264 -3.70 -0.24 6.53
C TYR A 264 -5.07 -0.36 5.85
N ASP A 265 -5.95 0.58 6.18
CA ASP A 265 -7.36 0.54 5.87
C ASP A 265 -7.63 0.34 4.38
N ASN A 266 -8.73 -0.34 4.07
CA ASN A 266 -9.21 -0.58 2.71
C ASN A 266 -8.23 -1.35 1.78
N ALA A 267 -7.06 -1.78 2.27
CA ALA A 267 -6.11 -2.55 1.49
C ALA A 267 -6.59 -3.99 1.27
N VAL A 268 -6.15 -4.58 0.16
CA VAL A 268 -6.59 -5.92 -0.26
C VAL A 268 -5.37 -6.81 -0.53
N VAL A 269 -5.33 -8.00 0.05
CA VAL A 269 -4.25 -8.97 -0.20
C VAL A 269 -4.82 -10.27 -0.77
N TYR A 270 -4.47 -10.56 -2.01
CA TYR A 270 -4.68 -11.85 -2.67
C TYR A 270 -3.47 -12.75 -2.44
N GLY A 271 -3.33 -13.22 -1.21
CA GLY A 271 -2.23 -14.11 -0.83
C GLY A 271 -2.11 -14.32 0.68
N ASN A 272 -1.24 -15.25 1.05
CA ASN A 272 -0.95 -15.58 2.44
C ASN A 272 -0.09 -14.50 3.11
N LEU A 273 -0.34 -14.26 4.40
CA LEU A 273 0.47 -13.41 5.27
C LEU A 273 1.27 -14.28 6.25
N PHE A 274 2.58 -14.09 6.29
CA PHE A 274 3.48 -14.75 7.23
C PHE A 274 4.38 -13.71 7.91
N ALA A 275 4.32 -13.62 9.23
CA ALA A 275 5.16 -12.72 10.02
C ALA A 275 5.87 -13.47 11.16
N GLU A 276 7.13 -13.13 11.44
CA GLU A 276 7.77 -13.50 12.72
C GLU A 276 7.40 -12.52 13.85
N GLY A 277 6.91 -11.32 13.52
CA GLY A 277 6.37 -10.33 14.46
C GLY A 277 4.86 -10.15 14.32
N ASP A 278 4.30 -9.13 14.97
CA ASP A 278 2.87 -8.83 14.96
C ASP A 278 2.27 -8.67 13.55
N ILE A 279 1.01 -9.06 13.38
CA ILE A 279 0.21 -8.73 12.19
C ILE A 279 -0.91 -7.80 12.60
N TYR A 280 -0.96 -6.62 11.98
CA TYR A 280 -2.04 -5.68 12.13
C TYR A 280 -2.83 -5.55 10.83
N LEU A 281 -4.15 -5.58 10.94
CA LEU A 281 -5.09 -5.35 9.84
C LEU A 281 -5.99 -4.16 10.20
N GLY A 282 -5.88 -3.07 9.44
CA GLY A 282 -6.68 -1.86 9.54
C GLY A 282 -8.14 -2.07 9.13
N GLU A 283 -8.93 -1.00 9.13
CA GLU A 283 -10.36 -1.06 8.86
C GLU A 283 -10.65 -1.58 7.45
N ASN A 284 -11.68 -2.42 7.33
CA ASN A 284 -12.16 -2.94 6.04
C ASN A 284 -11.12 -3.69 5.20
N VAL A 285 -9.99 -4.11 5.78
CA VAL A 285 -8.96 -4.88 5.10
C VAL A 285 -9.50 -6.24 4.66
N ARG A 286 -9.13 -6.66 3.45
CA ARG A 286 -9.52 -7.96 2.89
C ARG A 286 -8.30 -8.82 2.61
N VAL A 287 -8.26 -10.03 3.17
CA VAL A 287 -7.17 -10.99 2.97
C VAL A 287 -7.74 -12.29 2.41
N TYR A 288 -7.43 -12.60 1.16
CA TYR A 288 -7.86 -13.83 0.48
C TYR A 288 -6.82 -14.96 0.61
N GLY A 289 -6.29 -15.14 1.82
CA GLY A 289 -5.23 -16.11 2.10
C GLY A 289 -5.14 -16.50 3.57
N ASN A 290 -4.22 -17.40 3.88
CA ASN A 290 -3.90 -17.79 5.24
C ASN A 290 -3.10 -16.70 5.95
N ILE A 291 -3.31 -16.55 7.25
CA ILE A 291 -2.58 -15.60 8.10
C ILE A 291 -1.87 -16.39 9.19
N PHE A 292 -0.55 -16.21 9.30
CA PHE A 292 0.26 -16.86 10.31
C PHE A 292 1.26 -15.89 10.92
N THR A 293 1.34 -15.87 12.25
CA THR A 293 2.37 -15.13 12.98
C THR A 293 2.92 -15.88 14.20
N GLN A 294 4.17 -15.57 14.55
CA GLN A 294 4.78 -15.97 15.82
C GLN A 294 4.43 -15.05 17.01
N GLN A 295 3.73 -13.95 16.79
CA GLN A 295 3.29 -13.02 17.84
C GLN A 295 1.77 -12.84 17.78
N LYS A 296 1.25 -11.61 17.94
CA LYS A 296 -0.19 -11.34 17.96
C LYS A 296 -0.74 -10.95 16.59
N ILE A 297 -2.02 -11.28 16.36
CA ILE A 297 -2.81 -10.76 15.24
C ILE A 297 -3.82 -9.79 15.80
N VAL A 298 -3.88 -8.59 15.23
CA VAL A 298 -4.90 -7.63 15.61
C VAL A 298 -5.60 -7.06 14.39
N THR A 299 -6.92 -7.05 14.44
CA THR A 299 -7.76 -6.58 13.35
C THR A 299 -8.69 -5.47 13.82
N GLN A 300 -8.87 -4.46 13.00
CA GLN A 300 -9.85 -3.39 13.21
C GLN A 300 -11.24 -3.82 12.70
N ARG A 301 -12.19 -2.88 12.71
CA ARG A 301 -13.56 -3.09 12.25
C ARG A 301 -13.62 -3.51 10.77
N GLY A 302 -14.54 -4.43 10.45
CA GLY A 302 -14.90 -4.75 9.06
C GLY A 302 -13.89 -5.63 8.31
N VAL A 303 -12.90 -6.19 9.00
CA VAL A 303 -11.86 -7.03 8.38
C VAL A 303 -12.45 -8.34 7.89
N ARG A 304 -12.05 -8.76 6.68
CA ARG A 304 -12.54 -10.00 6.04
C ARG A 304 -11.37 -10.89 5.65
N ILE A 305 -11.39 -12.14 6.12
CA ILE A 305 -10.33 -13.12 5.86
C ILE A 305 -10.92 -14.37 5.22
N GLY A 306 -10.56 -14.61 3.95
CA GLY A 306 -11.05 -15.71 3.14
C GLY A 306 -12.33 -15.40 2.37
N GLN A 307 -12.94 -16.45 1.83
CA GLN A 307 -14.19 -16.37 1.08
C GLN A 307 -14.98 -17.68 1.21
N TYR A 308 -16.27 -17.62 0.92
CA TYR A 308 -17.13 -18.80 0.97
C TYR A 308 -16.60 -19.91 0.03
N GLY A 309 -16.57 -21.13 0.52
CA GLY A 309 -16.04 -22.30 -0.22
C GLY A 309 -14.53 -22.49 -0.12
N GLU A 310 -13.77 -21.54 0.42
CA GLU A 310 -12.33 -21.69 0.67
C GLU A 310 -11.98 -21.45 2.14
N ILE A 311 -11.71 -22.54 2.86
CA ILE A 311 -11.28 -22.50 4.26
C ILE A 311 -9.88 -21.86 4.33
N LYS A 312 -9.75 -20.79 5.12
CA LYS A 312 -8.48 -20.15 5.47
C LYS A 312 -8.13 -20.37 6.94
N SER A 313 -6.83 -20.38 7.22
CA SER A 313 -6.29 -20.49 8.57
C SER A 313 -5.79 -19.13 9.06
N VAL A 314 -6.20 -18.72 10.26
CA VAL A 314 -5.74 -17.52 10.97
C VAL A 314 -5.12 -17.97 12.28
N ILE A 315 -3.78 -17.96 12.34
CA ILE A 315 -3.04 -18.58 13.44
C ILE A 315 -2.04 -17.60 14.03
N ALA A 316 -2.13 -17.39 15.34
CA ALA A 316 -1.18 -16.61 16.13
C ALA A 316 -0.60 -17.47 17.26
N ARG A 317 0.71 -17.37 17.48
CA ARG A 317 1.38 -18.00 18.64
C ARG A 317 1.17 -17.23 19.94
N ASP A 318 0.74 -15.98 19.86
CA ASP A 318 0.35 -15.18 21.01
C ASP A 318 -1.17 -14.86 20.95
N GLU A 319 -1.57 -13.62 21.14
CA GLU A 319 -2.97 -13.17 21.18
C GLU A 319 -3.58 -12.94 19.78
N ILE A 320 -4.89 -13.18 19.64
CA ILE A 320 -5.66 -12.69 18.48
C ILE A 320 -6.74 -11.73 18.99
N VAL A 321 -6.79 -10.52 18.46
CA VAL A 321 -7.89 -9.60 18.76
C VAL A 321 -8.61 -9.20 17.48
N PHE A 322 -9.92 -9.41 17.47
CA PHE A 322 -10.79 -9.00 16.37
C PHE A 322 -11.60 -7.76 16.73
N GLY A 323 -11.71 -6.82 15.80
CA GLY A 323 -12.64 -5.70 15.89
C GLY A 323 -14.08 -6.09 15.58
N ALA A 324 -14.98 -5.11 15.65
CA ALA A 324 -16.38 -5.29 15.31
C ALA A 324 -16.59 -5.64 13.82
N ASP A 325 -17.68 -6.32 13.49
CA ASP A 325 -18.04 -6.68 12.10
C ASP A 325 -16.93 -7.40 11.30
N CYS A 326 -16.11 -8.19 12.00
CA CYS A 326 -15.09 -9.01 11.34
C CYS A 326 -15.69 -10.32 10.83
N LYS A 327 -15.18 -10.81 9.71
CA LYS A 327 -15.62 -12.08 9.11
C LYS A 327 -14.43 -12.96 8.74
N VAL A 328 -14.44 -14.19 9.20
CA VAL A 328 -13.41 -15.20 8.87
C VAL A 328 -14.08 -16.43 8.28
N PHE A 329 -13.54 -16.90 7.15
CA PHE A 329 -13.98 -18.14 6.52
C PHE A 329 -12.97 -19.23 6.85
N GLY A 330 -13.24 -20.04 7.88
CA GLY A 330 -12.42 -21.21 8.21
C GLY A 330 -12.01 -21.32 9.68
N TYR A 331 -10.70 -21.45 9.91
CA TYR A 331 -10.13 -21.84 11.19
C TYR A 331 -9.34 -20.69 11.83
N VAL A 332 -9.64 -20.37 13.08
CA VAL A 332 -8.92 -19.38 13.89
C VAL A 332 -8.28 -20.08 15.07
N SER A 333 -7.01 -19.80 15.36
CA SER A 333 -6.31 -20.38 16.51
C SER A 333 -5.31 -19.40 17.12
N SER A 334 -5.52 -19.10 18.40
CA SER A 334 -4.54 -18.45 19.27
C SER A 334 -3.97 -19.47 20.25
N GLU A 335 -2.64 -19.47 20.44
CA GLU A 335 -2.02 -20.31 21.47
C GLU A 335 -2.12 -19.71 22.88
N ALA A 336 -2.22 -18.37 23.00
CA ALA A 336 -2.40 -17.67 24.26
C ALA A 336 -3.88 -17.41 24.58
N ARG A 337 -4.49 -16.42 23.93
CA ARG A 337 -5.90 -16.03 24.06
C ARG A 337 -6.40 -15.30 22.82
N GLY A 338 -7.65 -15.51 22.46
CA GLY A 338 -8.37 -14.74 21.47
C GLY A 338 -9.43 -13.85 22.14
N ILE A 339 -9.60 -12.62 21.68
CA ILE A 339 -10.63 -11.70 22.17
C ILE A 339 -11.39 -11.14 20.96
N CYS A 340 -12.72 -11.10 21.07
CA CYS A 340 -13.61 -10.56 20.05
C CYS A 340 -14.22 -9.25 20.55
N CYS A 341 -13.96 -8.16 19.83
CA CYS A 341 -14.48 -6.81 20.07
C CYS A 341 -14.36 -6.37 21.55
N PRO A 342 -13.14 -6.18 22.08
CA PRO A 342 -12.99 -5.60 23.41
C PRO A 342 -13.39 -4.13 23.36
N ASP A 343 -14.51 -3.69 23.94
CA ASP A 343 -15.04 -2.30 23.91
C ASP A 343 -15.40 -1.66 22.53
N ALA A 344 -16.41 -0.78 22.54
CA ALA A 344 -16.94 -0.10 21.34
C ALA A 344 -15.99 0.95 20.72
N ASP A 345 -15.03 1.45 21.50
CA ASP A 345 -14.01 2.44 21.12
C ASP A 345 -12.62 1.83 20.95
N TRP A 346 -12.52 0.50 20.87
CA TRP A 346 -11.22 -0.16 20.78
C TRP A 346 -10.58 0.00 19.40
N ALA A 347 -9.52 0.78 19.42
CA ALA A 347 -8.46 0.73 18.46
C ALA A 347 -7.25 0.06 19.14
N TYR A 348 -6.66 -0.93 18.45
CA TYR A 348 -5.43 -1.59 18.90
C TYR A 348 -4.26 -0.63 19.17
N LEU A 349 -4.33 0.53 18.52
CA LEU A 349 -3.49 1.67 18.79
C LEU A 349 -4.39 2.70 19.47
N ASP A 350 -4.05 3.11 20.69
CA ASP A 350 -4.65 4.31 21.31
C ASP A 350 -4.63 5.42 20.26
N PRO A 351 -5.68 6.23 20.00
CA PRO A 351 -5.58 7.33 19.04
C PRO A 351 -4.33 8.20 19.23
N GLU A 352 -3.81 8.33 20.45
CA GLU A 352 -2.53 8.96 20.75
C GLU A 352 -1.30 8.10 20.41
N GLU A 353 -1.33 6.77 20.54
CA GLU A 353 -0.28 5.85 20.05
C GLU A 353 -0.38 5.57 18.56
N GLU A 354 -1.57 5.63 17.96
CA GLU A 354 -1.80 5.62 16.54
C GLU A 354 -1.27 6.92 15.96
N ALA A 355 -1.56 8.06 16.60
CA ALA A 355 -1.00 9.38 16.32
C ALA A 355 0.48 9.49 16.68
N ALA A 356 1.00 8.79 17.69
CA ALA A 356 2.42 8.80 18.09
C ALA A 356 3.21 7.83 17.23
N LEU A 357 2.69 6.67 16.87
CA LEU A 357 3.19 5.86 15.77
C LEU A 357 2.93 6.54 14.45
N TYR A 358 1.90 7.37 14.25
CA TYR A 358 1.74 8.26 13.08
C TYR A 358 2.76 9.39 13.13
N GLN A 359 3.18 9.86 14.32
CA GLN A 359 4.13 10.95 14.53
C GLN A 359 5.59 10.47 14.54
N GLN A 360 5.83 9.22 14.91
CA GLN A 360 7.09 8.47 14.86
C GLN A 360 7.21 7.78 13.49
N ARG A 361 6.09 7.37 12.88
CA ARG A 361 5.94 7.16 11.43
C ARG A 361 6.23 8.47 10.75
N GLN A 362 5.67 9.62 11.09
CA GLN A 362 6.15 10.93 10.63
C GLN A 362 7.61 11.12 11.04
N GLY A 363 8.16 10.63 12.14
CA GLY A 363 9.63 10.65 12.37
C GLY A 363 10.44 9.95 11.25
N SER A 364 9.89 8.88 10.66
CA SER A 364 10.50 8.05 9.62
C SER A 364 9.85 8.18 8.21
N LEU A 365 8.76 8.94 8.10
CA LEU A 365 7.86 9.28 6.98
C LEU A 365 7.64 10.82 6.97
N ARG A 366 8.46 11.61 7.69
CA ARG A 366 8.57 13.10 7.62
C ARG A 366 9.32 13.46 6.35
N LYS A 367 8.79 12.91 5.28
CA LYS A 367 8.88 13.43 3.95
C LYS A 367 7.55 13.26 3.21
N THR A 368 6.40 13.15 3.88
CA THR A 368 5.11 13.42 3.23
C THR A 368 4.13 14.02 4.23
N SER A 369 4.23 15.34 4.29
CA SER A 369 3.25 16.29 4.80
C SER A 369 1.81 15.98 4.40
N VAL A 370 0.90 16.04 5.37
CA VAL A 370 -0.49 16.39 5.12
C VAL A 370 -0.48 17.72 4.36
N LEU A 371 -0.81 17.64 3.08
CA LEU A 371 -1.01 18.79 2.21
C LEU A 371 -2.00 19.73 2.91
N PRO A 372 -1.68 21.01 3.14
CA PRO A 372 -2.71 21.94 3.56
C PRO A 372 -3.80 21.94 2.49
N VAL A 373 -5.05 21.66 2.90
CA VAL A 373 -6.25 21.85 2.08
C VAL A 373 -6.47 23.35 1.96
N THR A 374 -5.57 24.02 1.25
CA THR A 374 -5.60 25.45 1.04
C THR A 374 -5.63 25.70 -0.46
N GLU A 375 -6.72 26.30 -0.94
CA GLU A 375 -6.80 26.75 -2.33
C GLU A 375 -5.76 27.85 -2.63
N ARG A 376 -5.24 28.51 -1.59
CA ARG A 376 -4.24 29.57 -1.67
C ARG A 376 -3.14 29.37 -0.63
N ALA A 377 -1.90 29.13 -1.08
CA ALA A 377 -0.73 29.07 -0.22
C ALA A 377 -0.09 30.46 -0.10
N VAL A 378 -0.05 31.00 1.13
CA VAL A 378 0.65 32.22 1.48
C VAL A 378 1.60 31.89 2.62
N PHE A 379 2.90 32.11 2.42
CA PHE A 379 3.93 31.85 3.42
C PHE A 379 4.23 33.12 4.21
N ALA A 380 4.44 33.02 5.52
CA ALA A 380 4.68 34.17 6.38
C ALA A 380 6.10 34.73 6.22
N SER A 381 7.09 33.91 5.87
CA SER A 381 8.48 34.35 5.67
C SER A 381 9.27 33.46 4.71
N ALA A 382 10.41 33.97 4.22
CA ALA A 382 11.35 33.18 3.42
C ALA A 382 11.94 32.00 4.21
N ALA A 383 12.20 32.17 5.52
CA ALA A 383 12.72 31.09 6.36
C ALA A 383 11.72 29.92 6.45
N GLU A 384 10.44 30.23 6.60
CA GLU A 384 9.37 29.21 6.57
C GLU A 384 9.35 28.48 5.22
N PHE A 385 9.38 29.20 4.11
CA PHE A 385 9.41 28.60 2.77
C PHE A 385 10.64 27.71 2.54
N ASP A 386 11.81 28.14 3.02
CA ASP A 386 13.08 27.42 2.87
C ASP A 386 13.19 26.19 3.79
N GLU A 387 12.56 26.21 4.96
CA GLU A 387 12.52 25.07 5.88
C GLU A 387 11.45 24.02 5.49
N MET A 388 10.41 24.41 4.77
CA MET A 388 9.34 23.50 4.34
C MET A 388 9.86 22.36 3.46
N SER A 389 9.27 21.17 3.51
CA SER A 389 9.66 20.11 2.57
C SER A 389 9.06 20.37 1.18
N ALA A 390 9.75 19.97 0.11
CA ALA A 390 9.19 19.95 -1.26
C ALA A 390 7.94 19.05 -1.38
N GLU A 391 7.75 18.18 -0.40
CA GLU A 391 6.65 17.23 -0.29
C GLU A 391 5.34 17.91 0.19
N VAL A 392 5.41 19.17 0.64
CA VAL A 392 4.25 19.92 1.17
C VAL A 392 3.24 20.32 0.12
N PHE A 393 3.65 20.46 -1.14
CA PHE A 393 2.72 20.73 -2.23
C PHE A 393 2.81 19.72 -3.37
N ARG A 394 3.67 18.69 -3.27
CA ARG A 394 3.73 17.62 -4.26
C ARG A 394 2.35 16.95 -4.43
N LYS A 395 1.88 16.84 -5.68
CA LYS A 395 0.58 16.29 -6.10
C LYS A 395 -0.63 16.98 -5.45
N ASN A 396 -0.50 18.23 -4.98
CA ASN A 396 -1.61 18.93 -4.33
C ASN A 396 -2.75 19.23 -5.33
N ARG A 397 -3.90 18.57 -5.12
CA ARG A 397 -5.09 18.70 -5.97
C ARG A 397 -5.99 19.88 -5.58
N TYR A 398 -5.69 20.63 -4.53
CA TYR A 398 -6.53 21.75 -4.06
C TYR A 398 -5.88 23.11 -4.29
N LEU A 399 -4.55 23.17 -4.35
CA LEU A 399 -3.81 24.41 -4.52
C LEU A 399 -4.11 25.06 -5.88
N ARG A 400 -4.59 26.30 -5.85
CA ARG A 400 -4.87 27.12 -7.05
C ARG A 400 -3.94 28.31 -7.19
N GLU A 401 -3.55 28.94 -6.08
CA GLU A 401 -2.62 30.08 -6.09
C GLU A 401 -1.50 29.86 -5.06
N ALA A 402 -0.26 30.13 -5.45
CA ALA A 402 0.90 30.16 -4.55
C ALA A 402 1.57 31.54 -4.55
N VAL A 403 1.73 32.15 -3.37
CA VAL A 403 2.40 33.44 -3.18
C VAL A 403 3.71 33.23 -2.44
N ILE A 404 4.82 33.15 -3.18
CA ILE A 404 6.15 32.90 -2.60
C ILE A 404 6.68 34.20 -1.98
N PRO A 405 7.14 34.19 -0.72
CA PRO A 405 7.46 35.40 0.03
C PRO A 405 8.79 36.01 -0.43
N GLU A 406 8.91 37.34 -0.27
CA GLU A 406 10.19 38.04 -0.50
C GLU A 406 11.29 37.50 0.42
N GLY A 407 12.50 37.35 -0.11
CA GLY A 407 13.65 36.75 0.58
C GLY A 407 14.00 35.35 0.10
N VAL A 408 13.04 34.62 -0.48
CA VAL A 408 13.30 33.28 -1.07
C VAL A 408 14.22 33.41 -2.28
N ARG A 409 15.27 32.59 -2.30
CA ARG A 409 16.26 32.56 -3.40
C ARG A 409 16.11 31.36 -4.32
N VAL A 410 15.60 30.23 -3.80
CA VAL A 410 15.54 28.98 -4.55
C VAL A 410 14.17 28.34 -4.37
N ILE A 411 13.49 28.04 -5.48
CA ILE A 411 12.37 27.09 -5.47
C ILE A 411 12.96 25.71 -5.67
N ARG A 412 12.90 24.90 -4.61
CA ARG A 412 13.55 23.60 -4.55
C ARG A 412 12.93 22.56 -5.48
N ARG A 413 13.71 21.52 -5.75
CA ARG A 413 13.34 20.41 -6.63
C ARG A 413 11.98 19.85 -6.24
N SER A 414 11.11 19.69 -7.24
CA SER A 414 9.77 19.10 -7.10
C SER A 414 8.81 19.78 -6.11
N PHE A 415 9.05 21.01 -5.67
CA PHE A 415 8.27 21.66 -4.61
C PHE A 415 6.76 21.78 -4.91
N PHE A 416 6.38 22.03 -6.16
CA PHE A 416 4.99 22.07 -6.65
C PHE A 416 4.71 20.99 -7.70
N TYR A 417 5.46 19.89 -7.69
CA TYR A 417 5.32 18.81 -8.68
C TYR A 417 3.89 18.27 -8.72
N GLN A 418 3.29 18.18 -9.91
CA GLN A 418 1.91 17.70 -10.16
C GLN A 418 0.82 18.44 -9.35
N CYS A 419 1.01 19.73 -9.07
CA CYS A 419 -0.10 20.59 -8.63
C CYS A 419 -1.02 20.90 -9.83
N GLU A 420 -1.83 19.93 -10.27
CA GLU A 420 -2.62 20.04 -11.50
C GLU A 420 -3.60 21.22 -11.51
N ASN A 421 -4.03 21.67 -10.33
CA ASN A 421 -4.98 22.77 -10.16
C ASN A 421 -4.34 24.14 -9.93
N LEU A 422 -3.01 24.23 -9.85
CA LEU A 422 -2.29 25.48 -9.67
C LEU A 422 -2.40 26.33 -10.93
N THR A 423 -3.10 27.45 -10.84
CA THR A 423 -3.32 28.38 -11.95
C THR A 423 -2.36 29.55 -11.95
N LYS A 424 -1.90 29.99 -10.76
CA LYS A 424 -1.10 31.20 -10.60
C LYS A 424 -0.02 31.06 -9.54
N VAL A 425 1.18 31.54 -9.85
CA VAL A 425 2.32 31.59 -8.93
C VAL A 425 2.89 33.01 -8.92
N SER A 426 2.97 33.61 -7.73
CA SER A 426 3.63 34.91 -7.54
C SER A 426 5.07 34.69 -7.07
N LEU A 427 6.04 35.03 -7.94
CA LEU A 427 7.47 34.90 -7.66
C LEU A 427 8.01 36.15 -6.93
N PRO A 428 8.94 36.00 -5.98
CA PRO A 428 9.55 37.12 -5.26
C PRO A 428 10.67 37.75 -6.08
N SER A 429 10.98 39.02 -5.80
CA SER A 429 12.05 39.75 -6.51
C SER A 429 13.45 39.20 -6.24
N THR A 430 13.61 38.47 -5.13
CA THR A 430 14.88 37.87 -4.67
C THR A 430 15.18 36.50 -5.28
N LEU A 431 14.28 35.93 -6.09
CA LEU A 431 14.44 34.59 -6.64
C LEU A 431 15.64 34.51 -7.59
N GLU A 432 16.51 33.52 -7.37
CA GLU A 432 17.72 33.26 -8.17
C GLU A 432 17.60 31.97 -9.00
N THR A 433 16.97 30.91 -8.45
CA THR A 433 16.95 29.58 -9.09
C THR A 433 15.61 28.87 -8.95
N ILE A 434 15.17 28.19 -10.02
CA ILE A 434 14.12 27.15 -9.99
C ILE A 434 14.77 25.81 -10.29
N GLU A 435 14.74 24.92 -9.31
CA GLU A 435 15.35 23.60 -9.42
C GLU A 435 14.50 22.60 -10.24
N ALA A 436 15.10 21.45 -10.53
CA ALA A 436 14.51 20.45 -11.41
C ALA A 436 13.10 20.02 -10.96
N TYR A 437 12.20 19.79 -11.91
CA TYR A 437 10.83 19.33 -11.66
C TYR A 437 9.95 20.23 -10.74
N ALA A 438 10.37 21.44 -10.39
CA ALA A 438 9.68 22.28 -9.40
C ALA A 438 8.18 22.49 -9.68
N PHE A 439 7.79 22.66 -10.94
CA PHE A 439 6.40 22.83 -11.42
C PHE A 439 6.01 21.80 -12.49
N CYS A 440 6.71 20.65 -12.56
CA CYS A 440 6.41 19.62 -13.54
C CYS A 440 4.99 19.06 -13.32
N GLY A 441 4.17 19.03 -14.35
CA GLY A 441 2.79 18.54 -14.29
C GLY A 441 1.78 19.54 -13.74
N CYS A 442 2.14 20.82 -13.57
CA CYS A 442 1.19 21.89 -13.21
C CYS A 442 0.29 22.25 -14.40
N GLY A 443 -0.62 21.36 -14.76
CA GLY A 443 -1.37 21.41 -16.02
C GLY A 443 -2.23 22.66 -16.22
N ARG A 444 -2.71 23.29 -15.14
CA ARG A 444 -3.54 24.52 -15.17
C ARG A 444 -2.76 25.82 -15.01
N LEU A 445 -1.43 25.77 -14.86
CA LEU A 445 -0.61 26.97 -14.72
C LEU A 445 -0.63 27.74 -16.05
N SER A 446 -1.27 28.90 -16.08
CA SER A 446 -1.51 29.65 -17.33
C SER A 446 -0.56 30.83 -17.52
N GLU A 447 -0.08 31.41 -16.42
CA GLU A 447 0.73 32.62 -16.42
C GLU A 447 1.92 32.50 -15.43
N LEU A 448 3.09 32.93 -15.89
CA LEU A 448 4.29 33.04 -15.07
C LEU A 448 5.11 34.25 -15.53
N SER A 449 5.43 35.16 -14.60
CA SER A 449 6.20 36.38 -14.91
C SER A 449 7.45 36.47 -14.06
N PHE A 450 8.61 36.59 -14.71
CA PHE A 450 9.90 36.85 -14.09
C PHE A 450 10.27 38.34 -14.05
N SER A 451 9.35 39.25 -14.43
CA SER A 451 9.60 40.69 -14.59
C SER A 451 10.19 41.39 -13.35
N ARG A 452 9.91 40.88 -12.15
CA ARG A 452 10.43 41.41 -10.88
C ARG A 452 11.73 40.74 -10.42
N CYS A 453 12.17 39.66 -11.07
CA CYS A 453 13.27 38.80 -10.64
C CYS A 453 14.60 39.20 -11.32
N SER A 454 15.13 40.38 -10.98
CA SER A 454 16.35 40.94 -11.60
C SER A 454 17.64 40.13 -11.38
N ARG A 455 17.64 39.19 -10.42
CA ARG A 455 18.79 38.34 -10.05
C ARG A 455 18.61 36.88 -10.46
N PHE A 456 17.60 36.56 -11.27
CA PHE A 456 17.25 35.20 -11.65
C PHE A 456 18.24 34.61 -12.65
N LYS A 457 18.82 33.45 -12.36
CA LYS A 457 19.92 32.85 -13.10
C LYS A 457 19.59 31.52 -13.75
N GLU A 458 18.77 30.68 -13.12
CA GLU A 458 18.68 29.27 -13.52
C GLU A 458 17.26 28.71 -13.48
N ILE A 459 16.87 28.04 -14.57
CA ILE A 459 15.76 27.10 -14.64
C ILE A 459 16.36 25.72 -14.95
N GLN A 460 16.23 24.78 -14.02
CA GLN A 460 16.81 23.44 -14.17
C GLN A 460 15.89 22.46 -14.90
N ASP A 461 16.34 21.22 -15.03
CA ASP A 461 15.73 20.17 -15.84
C ASP A 461 14.25 19.92 -15.51
N ALA A 462 13.40 19.85 -16.55
CA ALA A 462 11.97 19.57 -16.47
C ALA A 462 11.19 20.47 -15.49
N ALA A 463 11.70 21.66 -15.15
CA ALA A 463 11.08 22.54 -14.15
C ALA A 463 9.60 22.87 -14.45
N PHE A 464 9.22 23.04 -15.72
CA PHE A 464 7.85 23.31 -16.17
C PHE A 464 7.33 22.25 -17.16
N GLU A 465 7.88 21.04 -17.14
CA GLU A 465 7.43 19.98 -18.04
C GLU A 465 5.93 19.70 -17.83
N GLY A 466 5.16 19.58 -18.91
CA GLY A 466 3.72 19.28 -18.84
C GLY A 466 2.83 20.41 -18.30
N CYS A 467 3.32 21.65 -18.24
CA CYS A 467 2.48 22.83 -17.98
C CYS A 467 1.61 23.16 -19.21
N VAL A 468 0.61 22.32 -19.49
CA VAL A 468 -0.14 22.33 -20.76
C VAL A 468 -0.94 23.61 -21.00
N SER A 469 -1.33 24.35 -19.95
CA SER A 469 -2.10 25.60 -20.06
C SER A 469 -1.23 26.87 -20.16
N LEU A 470 0.09 26.75 -20.03
CA LEU A 470 0.99 27.91 -20.03
C LEU A 470 1.02 28.53 -21.43
N THR A 471 0.57 29.78 -21.56
CA THR A 471 0.42 30.43 -22.88
C THR A 471 1.60 31.34 -23.24
N HIS A 472 2.16 32.02 -22.24
CA HIS A 472 3.22 33.01 -22.40
C HIS A 472 4.21 32.90 -21.24
N VAL A 473 5.50 33.04 -21.54
CA VAL A 473 6.56 33.14 -20.52
C VAL A 473 7.50 34.28 -20.91
N SER A 474 7.71 35.23 -20.01
CA SER A 474 8.70 36.30 -20.17
C SER A 474 9.91 35.98 -19.30
N LEU A 475 11.04 35.65 -19.94
CA LEU A 475 12.29 35.29 -19.26
C LEU A 475 13.11 36.55 -18.92
N PRO A 476 13.89 36.55 -17.83
CA PRO A 476 14.73 37.69 -17.48
C PRO A 476 16.09 37.62 -18.19
N ASP A 477 16.65 38.77 -18.59
CA ASP A 477 17.95 38.87 -19.27
C ASP A 477 19.10 38.24 -18.45
N SER A 478 18.97 38.20 -17.13
CA SER A 478 19.96 37.60 -16.22
C SER A 478 20.03 36.06 -16.28
N LEU A 479 19.13 35.39 -17.02
CA LEU A 479 19.08 33.94 -17.13
C LEU A 479 20.33 33.38 -17.85
N VAL A 480 21.01 32.43 -17.20
CA VAL A 480 22.26 31.79 -17.66
C VAL A 480 22.05 30.32 -18.00
N VAL A 481 21.17 29.62 -17.26
CA VAL A 481 20.93 28.18 -17.44
C VAL A 481 19.46 27.90 -17.73
N LEU A 482 19.22 27.14 -18.79
CA LEU A 482 17.92 26.57 -19.14
C LEU A 482 18.06 25.06 -19.37
N GLY A 483 17.57 24.28 -18.41
CA GLY A 483 17.77 22.83 -18.31
C GLY A 483 17.05 22.00 -19.35
N SER A 484 17.41 20.72 -19.39
CA SER A 484 16.83 19.73 -20.30
C SER A 484 15.34 19.57 -20.04
N ALA A 485 14.53 19.50 -21.09
CA ALA A 485 13.07 19.38 -20.99
C ALA A 485 12.35 20.48 -20.17
N ALA A 486 12.99 21.63 -19.87
CA ALA A 486 12.44 22.64 -18.96
C ALA A 486 11.01 23.10 -19.30
N PHE A 487 10.66 23.20 -20.58
CA PHE A 487 9.31 23.53 -21.06
C PHE A 487 8.70 22.42 -21.94
N SER A 488 9.20 21.18 -21.82
CA SER A 488 8.67 20.02 -22.55
C SER A 488 7.16 19.86 -22.31
N GLY A 489 6.38 19.61 -23.35
CA GLY A 489 4.94 19.38 -23.25
C GLY A 489 4.10 20.60 -22.87
N CYS A 490 4.66 21.82 -22.87
CA CYS A 490 3.88 23.06 -22.74
C CYS A 490 3.07 23.34 -24.01
N ARG A 491 2.00 22.56 -24.22
CA ARG A 491 1.27 22.51 -25.50
C ARG A 491 0.62 23.84 -25.90
N SER A 492 0.15 24.64 -24.95
CA SER A 492 -0.45 25.95 -25.22
C SER A 492 0.55 27.10 -25.30
N LEU A 493 1.86 26.86 -25.15
CA LEU A 493 2.87 27.92 -25.13
C LEU A 493 3.01 28.53 -26.52
N GLU A 494 2.55 29.77 -26.68
CA GLU A 494 2.55 30.48 -27.97
C GLU A 494 3.79 31.34 -28.17
N ARG A 495 4.29 31.96 -27.09
CA ARG A 495 5.39 32.93 -27.12
C ARG A 495 6.29 32.79 -25.89
N VAL A 496 7.60 32.84 -26.12
CA VAL A 496 8.62 33.03 -25.09
C VAL A 496 9.28 34.37 -25.35
N GLU A 497 9.03 35.33 -24.47
CA GLU A 497 9.50 36.71 -24.59
C GLU A 497 10.86 36.89 -23.91
N ASN A 498 11.69 37.79 -24.44
CA ASN A 498 13.03 38.16 -23.95
C ASN A 498 14.06 37.01 -23.90
N LEU A 499 13.82 35.91 -24.61
CA LEU A 499 14.81 34.82 -24.70
C LEU A 499 16.10 35.26 -25.42
N ASP A 500 16.02 36.23 -26.33
CA ASP A 500 17.13 36.80 -27.07
C ASP A 500 18.05 37.68 -26.22
N GLY A 501 17.52 38.28 -25.15
CA GLY A 501 18.26 39.06 -24.14
C GLY A 501 18.98 38.21 -23.09
N CYS A 502 18.71 36.91 -23.03
CA CYS A 502 19.28 36.02 -22.03
C CYS A 502 20.77 35.70 -22.30
N HIS A 503 21.53 35.42 -21.23
CA HIS A 503 22.95 35.05 -21.30
C HIS A 503 23.17 33.53 -21.48
N LEU A 504 22.28 32.84 -22.20
CA LEU A 504 22.36 31.40 -22.40
C LEU A 504 23.49 31.02 -23.38
N THR A 505 24.36 30.10 -22.98
CA THR A 505 25.36 29.48 -23.86
C THR A 505 24.81 28.25 -24.60
N GLU A 506 23.78 27.61 -24.05
CA GLU A 506 23.22 26.38 -24.58
C GLU A 506 21.70 26.30 -24.38
N LEU A 507 21.01 25.73 -25.37
CA LEU A 507 19.67 25.17 -25.21
C LEU A 507 19.81 23.67 -25.01
N ALA A 508 19.47 23.19 -23.81
CA ALA A 508 19.58 21.78 -23.48
C ALA A 508 18.63 20.90 -24.33
N GLY A 509 18.84 19.58 -24.26
CA GLY A 509 17.99 18.62 -24.96
C GLY A 509 16.52 18.75 -24.56
N HIS A 510 15.61 18.52 -25.52
CA HIS A 510 14.16 18.47 -25.28
C HIS A 510 13.50 19.74 -24.70
N VAL A 511 14.22 20.86 -24.60
CA VAL A 511 13.79 22.06 -23.85
C VAL A 511 12.38 22.56 -24.22
N PHE A 512 12.01 22.55 -25.50
CA PHE A 512 10.68 22.90 -26.02
C PHE A 512 10.01 21.73 -26.75
N LEU A 513 10.33 20.48 -26.36
CA LEU A 513 9.73 19.28 -26.94
C LEU A 513 8.19 19.36 -26.84
N ASN A 514 7.47 19.13 -27.94
CA ASN A 514 6.01 19.13 -28.03
C ASN A 514 5.32 20.44 -27.58
N CYS A 515 6.01 21.60 -27.69
CA CYS A 515 5.37 22.91 -27.60
C CYS A 515 4.60 23.21 -28.89
N VAL A 516 3.45 22.54 -29.08
CA VAL A 516 2.75 22.48 -30.37
C VAL A 516 2.27 23.85 -30.87
N SER A 517 1.94 24.78 -29.98
CA SER A 517 1.44 26.12 -30.29
C SER A 517 2.52 27.19 -30.46
N LEU A 518 3.80 26.87 -30.25
CA LEU A 518 4.89 27.84 -30.33
C LEU A 518 5.08 28.31 -31.77
N LYS A 519 4.83 29.59 -32.05
CA LYS A 519 4.81 30.14 -33.43
C LYS A 519 6.15 30.72 -33.86
N GLU A 520 6.76 31.49 -32.97
CA GLU A 520 8.01 32.22 -33.21
C GLU A 520 8.86 32.21 -31.94
N LEU A 521 10.17 32.18 -32.12
CA LEU A 521 11.14 32.20 -31.03
C LEU A 521 12.42 32.91 -31.50
N GLN A 522 12.88 33.88 -30.71
CA GLN A 522 14.16 34.55 -30.93
C GLN A 522 15.21 33.96 -29.99
N LEU A 523 16.33 33.52 -30.56
CA LEU A 523 17.40 32.85 -29.81
C LEU A 523 18.48 33.85 -29.36
N PRO A 524 19.11 33.63 -28.20
CA PRO A 524 20.14 34.54 -27.70
C PRO A 524 21.41 34.51 -28.55
N GLN A 525 22.03 35.68 -28.73
CA GLN A 525 23.21 35.83 -29.60
C GLN A 525 24.46 35.09 -29.08
N GLY A 526 24.51 34.83 -27.77
CA GLY A 526 25.58 34.10 -27.10
C GLY A 526 25.55 32.58 -27.28
N LEU A 527 24.48 32.03 -27.88
CA LEU A 527 24.23 30.60 -27.95
C LEU A 527 25.27 29.86 -28.79
N THR A 528 25.91 28.83 -28.24
CA THR A 528 26.90 27.98 -28.92
C THR A 528 26.36 26.60 -29.27
N ARG A 529 25.33 26.11 -28.57
CA ARG A 529 24.78 24.75 -28.78
C ARG A 529 23.25 24.70 -28.67
N ILE A 530 22.64 23.92 -29.55
CA ILE A 530 21.23 23.53 -29.49
C ILE A 530 21.17 22.00 -29.34
N GLY A 531 20.56 21.53 -28.26
CA GLY A 531 20.56 20.13 -27.84
C GLY A 531 19.66 19.21 -28.66
N LEU A 532 19.75 17.91 -28.36
CA LEU A 532 18.95 16.84 -28.94
C LEU A 532 17.45 17.15 -28.81
N SER A 533 16.69 17.08 -29.92
CA SER A 533 15.23 17.25 -29.93
C SER A 533 14.71 18.55 -29.29
N ALA A 534 15.52 19.61 -29.23
CA ALA A 534 15.18 20.86 -28.54
C ALA A 534 13.81 21.47 -28.94
N PHE A 535 13.44 21.37 -30.22
CA PHE A 535 12.16 21.86 -30.78
C PHE A 535 11.32 20.74 -31.41
N ARG A 536 11.59 19.48 -31.07
CA ARG A 536 10.86 18.36 -31.65
C ARG A 536 9.37 18.50 -31.35
N GLY A 537 8.51 18.38 -32.36
CA GLY A 537 7.06 18.48 -32.20
C GLY A 537 6.51 19.90 -32.04
N CYS A 538 7.32 20.95 -32.19
CA CYS A 538 6.84 22.34 -32.29
C CYS A 538 6.12 22.56 -33.64
N SER A 539 4.91 22.00 -33.77
CA SER A 539 4.22 21.91 -35.05
C SER A 539 3.84 23.26 -35.66
N SER A 540 3.60 24.29 -34.84
CA SER A 540 3.22 25.64 -35.29
C SER A 540 4.39 26.58 -35.55
N LEU A 541 5.64 26.16 -35.32
CA LEU A 541 6.81 27.01 -35.50
C LEU A 541 6.96 27.37 -36.98
N LEU A 542 6.89 28.67 -37.30
CA LEU A 542 6.88 29.15 -38.69
C LEU A 542 8.28 29.47 -39.22
N ARG A 543 9.07 30.18 -38.42
CA ARG A 543 10.42 30.64 -38.78
C ARG A 543 11.33 30.55 -37.57
N MET A 544 12.61 30.28 -37.81
CA MET A 544 13.63 30.37 -36.78
C MET A 544 14.98 30.82 -37.37
N THR A 545 15.65 31.70 -36.64
CA THR A 545 17.01 32.16 -36.95
C THR A 545 17.99 31.54 -35.96
N ILE A 546 18.98 30.82 -36.48
CA ILE A 546 20.09 30.23 -35.73
C ILE A 546 21.23 31.27 -35.63
N PRO A 547 21.58 31.73 -34.42
CA PRO A 547 22.57 32.80 -34.21
C PRO A 547 23.98 32.47 -34.71
N GLN A 548 24.81 33.50 -34.84
CA GLN A 548 26.16 33.41 -35.43
C GLN A 548 27.11 32.48 -34.68
N ARG A 549 26.94 32.34 -33.36
CA ARG A 549 27.86 31.58 -32.49
C ARG A 549 27.51 30.10 -32.34
N VAL A 550 26.37 29.65 -32.87
CA VAL A 550 25.94 28.26 -32.74
C VAL A 550 26.87 27.36 -33.55
N ALA A 551 27.63 26.53 -32.84
CA ALA A 551 28.57 25.58 -33.41
C ALA A 551 28.00 24.17 -33.52
N GLN A 552 27.00 23.81 -32.71
CA GLN A 552 26.46 22.45 -32.63
C GLN A 552 24.93 22.42 -32.64
N LEU A 553 24.37 21.56 -33.49
CA LEU A 553 22.93 21.28 -33.57
C LEU A 553 22.67 19.77 -33.38
N GLY A 554 22.00 19.42 -32.29
CA GLY A 554 21.72 18.05 -31.90
C GLY A 554 20.70 17.33 -32.79
N GLY A 555 20.70 15.99 -32.71
CA GLY A 555 19.81 15.13 -33.50
C GLY A 555 18.33 15.41 -33.24
N TYR A 556 17.52 15.28 -34.28
CA TYR A 556 16.06 15.50 -34.24
C TYR A 556 15.63 16.86 -33.70
N ALA A 557 16.52 17.87 -33.66
CA ALA A 557 16.25 19.18 -33.07
C ALA A 557 14.94 19.81 -33.57
N PHE A 558 14.61 19.64 -34.85
CA PHE A 558 13.39 20.17 -35.48
C PHE A 558 12.41 19.09 -35.94
N TYR A 559 12.53 17.86 -35.43
CA TYR A 559 11.70 16.76 -35.89
C TYR A 559 10.21 17.03 -35.62
N GLY A 560 9.37 17.01 -36.65
CA GLY A 560 7.93 17.24 -36.50
C GLY A 560 7.51 18.71 -36.42
N CYS A 561 8.40 19.67 -36.74
CA CYS A 561 8.03 21.08 -36.96
C CYS A 561 7.29 21.25 -38.30
N ARG A 562 6.01 20.84 -38.34
CA ARG A 562 5.23 20.69 -39.59
C ARG A 562 4.92 22.00 -40.32
N SER A 563 4.84 23.13 -39.62
CA SER A 563 4.55 24.44 -40.23
C SER A 563 5.80 25.27 -40.55
N LEU A 564 7.00 24.68 -40.41
CA LEU A 564 8.26 25.41 -40.57
C LEU A 564 8.49 25.81 -42.03
N GLN A 565 8.46 27.11 -42.30
CA GLN A 565 8.62 27.70 -43.63
C GLN A 565 10.06 28.12 -43.89
N GLU A 566 10.77 28.61 -42.87
CA GLU A 566 12.12 29.15 -43.02
C GLU A 566 13.03 28.84 -41.82
N LEU A 567 14.25 28.38 -42.11
CA LEU A 567 15.36 28.31 -41.16
C LEU A 567 16.53 29.12 -41.71
N GLN A 568 16.90 30.18 -40.99
CA GLN A 568 18.04 31.02 -41.35
C GLN A 568 19.23 30.71 -40.43
N PHE A 569 20.38 30.41 -41.02
CA PHE A 569 21.63 30.12 -40.32
C PHE A 569 22.60 31.28 -40.51
N LEU A 570 22.92 31.98 -39.42
CA LEU A 570 23.92 33.05 -39.39
C LEU A 570 25.32 32.53 -38.99
N CYS A 571 25.42 31.28 -38.55
CA CYS A 571 26.67 30.66 -38.11
C CYS A 571 27.62 30.32 -39.28
N ARG A 572 28.93 30.38 -39.02
CA ARG A 572 29.98 30.00 -39.99
C ARG A 572 30.27 28.52 -39.98
N ASP A 573 30.64 28.00 -38.80
CA ASP A 573 31.04 26.63 -38.56
C ASP A 573 29.94 25.92 -37.77
N LEU A 574 29.30 24.93 -38.39
CA LEU A 574 28.17 24.21 -37.81
C LEU A 574 28.38 22.70 -37.93
N GLU A 575 28.54 22.05 -36.78
CA GLU A 575 28.45 20.61 -36.63
C GLU A 575 26.97 20.22 -36.52
N LEU A 576 26.50 19.51 -37.54
CA LEU A 576 25.12 19.03 -37.64
C LEU A 576 25.09 17.54 -37.35
N ASP A 577 24.29 17.13 -36.38
CA ASP A 577 23.88 15.73 -36.28
C ASP A 577 23.14 15.29 -37.58
N PRO A 578 23.38 14.07 -38.09
CA PRO A 578 22.74 13.59 -39.32
C PRO A 578 21.21 13.68 -39.32
N TRP A 579 20.57 13.63 -38.14
CA TRP A 579 19.12 13.67 -37.99
C TRP A 579 18.57 15.01 -37.50
N ALA A 580 19.41 16.05 -37.34
CA ALA A 580 19.02 17.35 -36.80
C ALA A 580 17.82 17.99 -37.53
N LEU A 581 17.78 17.87 -38.86
CA LEU A 581 16.74 18.41 -39.74
C LEU A 581 15.76 17.34 -40.26
N ARG A 582 15.78 16.13 -39.71
CA ARG A 582 14.87 15.06 -40.13
C ARG A 582 13.45 15.42 -39.73
N GLY A 583 12.48 15.20 -40.63
CA GLY A 583 11.06 15.40 -40.33
C GLY A 583 10.58 16.86 -40.38
N ILE A 584 11.37 17.79 -40.91
CA ILE A 584 10.88 19.13 -41.32
C ILE A 584 10.29 19.06 -42.74
N PRO A 585 9.35 19.95 -43.11
CA PRO A 585 8.79 20.02 -44.46
C PRO A 585 9.86 20.14 -45.56
N GLN A 586 9.63 19.50 -46.71
CA GLN A 586 10.51 19.68 -47.88
C GLN A 586 10.44 21.10 -48.44
N SER A 587 9.32 21.80 -48.24
CA SER A 587 9.11 23.20 -48.61
C SER A 587 9.87 24.20 -47.74
N THR A 588 10.45 23.78 -46.61
CA THR A 588 11.21 24.68 -45.73
C THR A 588 12.42 25.27 -46.44
N ARG A 589 12.49 26.60 -46.51
CA ARG A 589 13.62 27.35 -47.04
C ARG A 589 14.76 27.33 -46.02
N LEU A 590 15.90 26.77 -46.42
CA LEU A 590 17.13 26.80 -45.63
C LEU A 590 18.01 27.92 -46.19
N LEU A 591 18.16 28.99 -45.42
CA LEU A 591 19.00 30.14 -45.76
C LEU A 591 20.28 30.07 -44.93
N ALA A 592 21.44 30.20 -45.55
CA ALA A 592 22.72 30.24 -44.84
C ALA A 592 23.52 31.44 -45.34
N GLU A 593 23.99 32.27 -44.41
CA GLU A 593 24.77 33.47 -44.73
C GLU A 593 26.18 33.11 -45.22
N HIS A 594 26.75 32.03 -44.69
CA HIS A 594 28.11 31.59 -44.99
C HIS A 594 28.15 30.34 -45.87
N ALA A 595 29.07 30.32 -46.85
CA ALA A 595 29.22 29.25 -47.83
C ALA A 595 29.48 27.86 -47.19
N GLN A 596 30.21 27.82 -46.07
CA GLN A 596 30.58 26.59 -45.39
C GLN A 596 29.37 25.91 -44.71
N ALA A 597 28.53 26.69 -44.01
CA ALA A 597 27.24 26.23 -43.49
C ALA A 597 26.31 25.79 -44.64
N ARG A 598 26.31 26.51 -45.77
CA ARG A 598 25.53 26.14 -46.96
C ARG A 598 25.91 24.77 -47.52
N GLN A 599 27.22 24.46 -47.58
CA GLN A 599 27.71 23.16 -48.06
C GLN A 599 27.28 22.00 -47.14
N ARG A 600 27.34 22.20 -45.82
CA ARG A 600 26.87 21.20 -44.83
C ARG A 600 25.36 20.94 -44.95
N LEU A 601 24.57 21.99 -45.18
CA LEU A 601 23.11 21.87 -45.37
C LEU A 601 22.74 21.15 -46.68
N LEU A 602 23.55 21.29 -47.74
CA LEU A 602 23.33 20.58 -49.01
C LEU A 602 23.49 19.05 -48.84
N GLY A 603 24.49 18.59 -48.10
CA GLY A 603 24.71 17.15 -47.86
C GLY A 603 23.56 16.46 -47.09
N LEU A 604 22.81 17.21 -46.28
CA LEU A 604 21.63 16.69 -45.58
C LEU A 604 20.36 16.67 -46.45
N ARG A 605 20.30 17.44 -47.55
CA ARG A 605 19.17 17.38 -48.49
C ARG A 605 19.15 16.09 -49.30
N GLU A 606 20.32 15.51 -49.58
CA GLU A 606 20.44 14.26 -50.34
C GLU A 606 19.99 13.02 -49.56
N GLY A 607 19.99 13.07 -48.21
CA GLY A 607 19.46 12.02 -47.32
C GLY A 607 17.99 12.17 -46.90
N ARG A 608 17.22 13.06 -47.56
CA ARG A 608 15.80 13.30 -47.25
C ARG A 608 14.81 12.40 -48.00
N SER A 609 15.29 11.49 -48.85
CA SER A 609 14.46 10.51 -49.57
C SER A 609 13.94 9.41 -48.66
#